data_AF-A0A938UGB0-F1
#
_entry.id   AF-A0A938UGB0-F1
#
_cell.length_a   1.000
_cell.length_b   1.000
_cell.length_c   1.000
_cell.angle_alpha   90.00
_cell.angle_beta   90.00
_cell.angle_gamma   90.00
#
_symmetry.space_group_name_H-M   'P 1'
#
loop_
_entity.id
_entity.type
_entity.pdbx_description
1 polymer ?
#
loop_
_entity_poly.entity_id
_entity_poly.type
_entity_poly.pdbx_seq_one_letter_code
_entity_poly.pdbx_strand_id
1 'polypeptide(L)'
;HMPYDEGMKCAACHSWDGVDAYTSATMSLTKSTSGRLPRDEIQKAIIETLKGSGDYREMYALATSFNDEPLATCAEFILDPATLTLYASSEKQTEKLFHIAANPRVSLVYVRQRSDMMYFTDPTGVQIKGRAVQLKDGDPGFDEAAKLCLETAMNHMPEEMKQKMTPEAMLNSIKKNQLITKVIPERIVITRGDFIRRGLHRKQIWESAPGT
;
A
#
# COMPACT_ATOMS: atom_id res chain seq x y z
N HIS A 1 7.25 -27.52 -9.56
CA HIS A 1 6.63 -27.41 -8.22
C HIS A 1 7.00 -26.07 -7.61
N MET A 2 6.12 -25.46 -6.82
CA MET A 2 6.50 -24.28 -6.02
C MET A 2 7.58 -24.71 -5.02
N PRO A 3 8.57 -23.85 -4.70
CA PRO A 3 9.54 -24.14 -3.66
C PRO A 3 8.81 -24.42 -2.34
N TYR A 4 9.25 -25.40 -1.57
CA TYR A 4 8.69 -25.70 -0.26
C TYR A 4 9.77 -26.29 0.64
N ASP A 5 9.64 -26.09 1.95
CA ASP A 5 10.56 -26.67 2.92
C ASP A 5 10.02 -28.03 3.38
N GLU A 6 10.73 -29.11 3.04
CA GLU A 6 10.31 -30.51 3.33
C GLU A 6 10.10 -30.79 4.83
N GLY A 7 10.76 -30.03 5.72
CA GLY A 7 10.64 -30.17 7.17
C GLY A 7 9.48 -29.40 7.81
N MET A 8 8.71 -28.62 7.04
CA MET A 8 7.63 -27.79 7.59
C MET A 8 6.39 -28.62 7.93
N LYS A 9 6.02 -28.69 9.21
CA LYS A 9 4.82 -29.41 9.67
C LYS A 9 3.58 -28.53 9.57
N CYS A 10 2.42 -29.11 9.24
CA CYS A 10 1.13 -28.38 9.19
C CYS A 10 0.85 -27.60 10.49
N ALA A 11 1.14 -28.19 11.66
CA ALA A 11 0.96 -27.52 12.97
C ALA A 11 1.82 -26.25 13.14
N ALA A 12 2.93 -26.11 12.39
CA ALA A 12 3.74 -24.90 12.41
C ALA A 12 3.03 -23.73 11.69
N CYS A 13 2.06 -23.98 10.81
CA CYS A 13 1.36 -22.94 10.04
C CYS A 13 -0.08 -22.67 10.50
N HIS A 14 -0.58 -23.44 11.46
CA HIS A 14 -1.97 -23.40 11.94
C HIS A 14 -2.00 -23.20 13.46
N SER A 15 -1.90 -21.95 13.91
CA SER A 15 -2.27 -21.55 15.28
C SER A 15 -3.34 -20.47 15.18
N TRP A 16 -4.54 -20.77 15.69
CA TRP A 16 -5.62 -19.79 15.84
C TRP A 16 -5.60 -19.28 17.27
N ASP A 17 -5.28 -18.00 17.46
CA ASP A 17 -5.16 -17.32 18.75
C ASP A 17 -6.33 -16.35 19.03
N GLY A 18 -7.38 -16.41 18.20
CA GLY A 18 -8.61 -15.64 18.41
C GLY A 18 -8.58 -14.21 17.88
N VAL A 19 -7.48 -13.73 17.29
CA VAL A 19 -7.41 -12.37 16.71
C VAL A 19 -6.56 -12.39 15.45
N ASP A 20 -7.13 -11.96 14.33
CA ASP A 20 -6.42 -11.79 13.04
C ASP A 20 -5.77 -13.08 12.52
N ALA A 21 -6.58 -13.90 11.86
CA ALA A 21 -6.13 -15.13 11.25
C ALA A 21 -5.06 -14.82 10.18
N TYR A 22 -3.79 -14.93 10.56
CA TYR A 22 -2.76 -15.26 9.60
C TYR A 22 -3.18 -16.58 8.95
N THR A 23 -3.78 -16.50 7.77
CA THR A 23 -4.21 -17.72 7.07
C THR A 23 -3.01 -18.65 6.92
N SER A 24 -3.25 -19.96 6.99
CA SER A 24 -2.18 -20.96 6.84
C SER A 24 -1.34 -20.75 5.59
N ALA A 25 -1.93 -20.23 4.51
CA ALA A 25 -1.23 -19.86 3.29
C ALA A 25 -0.23 -18.71 3.50
N THR A 26 -0.63 -17.65 4.23
CA THR A 26 0.26 -16.54 4.59
C THR A 26 1.35 -16.97 5.58
N MET A 27 1.02 -17.82 6.56
CA MET A 27 1.97 -18.36 7.54
C MET A 27 3.01 -19.30 6.94
N SER A 28 2.59 -20.21 6.04
CA SER A 28 3.52 -21.07 5.30
C SER A 28 4.48 -20.24 4.47
N LEU A 29 3.99 -19.14 3.87
CA LEU A 29 4.88 -18.20 3.21
C LEU A 29 5.86 -17.61 4.23
N THR A 30 5.43 -17.00 5.35
CA THR A 30 6.34 -16.31 6.30
C THR A 30 7.38 -17.23 6.93
N LYS A 31 7.04 -18.49 7.20
CA LYS A 31 7.94 -19.45 7.83
C LYS A 31 8.87 -20.15 6.84
N SER A 32 8.56 -20.11 5.54
CA SER A 32 9.37 -20.78 4.53
C SER A 32 10.59 -19.96 4.18
N THR A 33 11.77 -20.59 4.19
CA THR A 33 13.03 -19.98 3.74
C THR A 33 13.31 -20.26 2.28
N SER A 34 12.88 -21.42 1.77
CA SER A 34 13.01 -21.77 0.36
C SER A 34 12.19 -20.83 -0.53
N GLY A 35 12.77 -20.35 -1.64
CA GLY A 35 12.06 -19.51 -2.61
C GLY A 35 11.72 -18.09 -2.12
N ARG A 36 12.30 -17.63 -1.01
CA ARG A 36 12.16 -16.26 -0.51
C ARG A 36 13.28 -15.35 -0.97
N LEU A 37 12.91 -14.11 -1.29
CA LEU A 37 13.88 -13.04 -1.50
C LEU A 37 14.36 -12.47 -0.16
N PRO A 38 15.61 -11.97 -0.10
CA PRO A 38 16.05 -11.07 0.97
C PRO A 38 15.12 -9.85 1.12
N ARG A 39 14.98 -9.32 2.34
CA ARG A 39 14.03 -8.24 2.64
C ARG A 39 14.24 -6.98 1.79
N ASP A 40 15.49 -6.61 1.53
CA ASP A 40 15.85 -5.47 0.69
C ASP A 40 15.48 -5.70 -0.79
N GLU A 41 15.64 -6.92 -1.29
CA GLU A 41 15.19 -7.32 -2.63
C GLU A 41 13.66 -7.34 -2.75
N ILE A 42 12.94 -7.73 -1.69
CA ILE A 42 11.47 -7.60 -1.64
C ILE A 42 11.07 -6.12 -1.70
N GLN A 43 11.75 -5.27 -0.92
CA GLN A 43 11.51 -3.83 -0.93
C GLN A 43 11.76 -3.21 -2.30
N LYS A 44 12.87 -3.53 -2.97
CA LYS A 44 13.14 -3.10 -4.35
C LYS A 44 12.04 -3.56 -5.30
N ALA A 45 11.59 -4.80 -5.18
CA ALA A 45 10.52 -5.33 -6.02
C ALA A 45 9.18 -4.61 -5.80
N ILE A 46 8.85 -4.22 -4.56
CA ILE A 46 7.67 -3.40 -4.22
C ILE A 46 7.77 -2.02 -4.87
N ILE A 47 8.89 -1.32 -4.65
CA ILE A 47 9.15 0.03 -5.19
C ILE A 47 9.02 0.02 -6.72
N GLU A 48 9.68 -0.92 -7.39
CA GLU A 48 9.63 -1.07 -8.85
C GLU A 48 8.21 -1.41 -9.34
N THR A 49 7.41 -2.11 -8.53
CA THR A 49 6.04 -2.48 -8.90
C THR A 49 5.09 -1.29 -8.81
N LEU A 50 5.30 -0.43 -7.81
CA LEU A 50 4.44 0.71 -7.45
C LEU A 50 4.98 2.06 -7.94
N LYS A 51 5.96 2.06 -8.85
CA LYS A 51 6.59 3.29 -9.33
C LYS A 51 5.69 4.18 -10.18
N GLY A 52 4.58 3.65 -10.72
CA GLY A 52 3.73 4.38 -11.67
C GLY A 52 4.53 4.90 -12.86
N SER A 53 4.37 6.18 -13.19
CA SER A 53 5.17 6.90 -14.19
C SER A 53 6.55 7.34 -13.69
N GLY A 54 6.95 6.95 -12.48
CA GLY A 54 8.20 7.33 -11.82
C GLY A 54 8.00 8.24 -10.60
N ASP A 55 6.77 8.69 -10.34
CA ASP A 55 6.41 9.56 -9.22
C ASP A 55 5.71 8.81 -8.09
N TYR A 56 5.61 7.48 -8.20
CA TYR A 56 5.07 6.57 -7.19
C TYR A 56 3.59 6.81 -6.83
N ARG A 57 2.87 7.55 -7.66
CA ARG A 57 1.43 7.76 -7.55
C ARG A 57 0.70 6.67 -8.31
N GLU A 58 -0.16 5.94 -7.61
CA GLU A 58 -0.98 4.87 -8.17
C GLU A 58 -2.39 4.88 -7.56
N MET A 59 -3.33 4.23 -8.24
CA MET A 59 -4.70 4.05 -7.75
C MET A 59 -4.80 2.75 -6.94
N TYR A 60 -5.35 2.83 -5.73
CA TYR A 60 -5.51 1.70 -4.81
C TYR A 60 -6.97 1.52 -4.43
N ALA A 61 -7.34 0.28 -4.14
CA ALA A 61 -8.53 -0.01 -3.33
C ALA A 61 -8.13 0.02 -1.85
N LEU A 62 -8.58 1.05 -1.12
CA LEU A 62 -8.44 1.19 0.32
C LEU A 62 -9.66 0.56 1.01
N ALA A 63 -9.42 -0.44 1.86
CA ALA A 63 -10.39 -1.01 2.76
C ALA A 63 -10.25 -0.40 4.16
N THR A 64 -11.38 0.04 4.71
CA THR A 64 -11.54 0.57 6.06
C THR A 64 -12.78 -0.08 6.71
N SER A 65 -12.95 0.03 8.02
CA SER A 65 -14.16 -0.47 8.68
C SER A 65 -14.55 0.38 9.89
N PHE A 66 -15.85 0.44 10.15
CA PHE A 66 -16.44 1.05 11.34
C PHE A 66 -17.62 0.20 11.80
N ASN A 67 -17.68 -0.17 13.08
CA ASN A 67 -18.74 -1.04 13.64
C ASN A 67 -19.01 -2.31 12.80
N ASP A 68 -17.94 -3.00 12.40
CA ASP A 68 -17.99 -4.19 11.55
C ASP A 68 -18.59 -3.99 10.14
N GLU A 69 -18.87 -2.74 9.74
CA GLU A 69 -19.26 -2.39 8.37
C GLU A 69 -18.00 -2.05 7.53
N PRO A 70 -17.67 -2.85 6.51
CA PRO A 70 -16.52 -2.60 5.66
C PRO A 70 -16.84 -1.58 4.56
N LEU A 71 -15.87 -0.71 4.26
CA LEU A 71 -15.89 0.18 3.11
C LEU A 71 -14.65 -0.05 2.25
N ALA A 72 -14.85 -0.24 0.95
CA ALA A 72 -13.79 -0.21 -0.05
C ALA A 72 -13.88 1.09 -0.86
N THR A 73 -12.82 1.88 -0.88
CA THR A 73 -12.74 3.14 -1.63
C THR A 73 -11.58 3.09 -2.62
N CYS A 74 -11.82 3.50 -3.86
CA CYS A 74 -10.74 3.78 -4.80
C CYS A 74 -10.11 5.13 -4.46
N ALA A 75 -8.82 5.16 -4.19
CA ALA A 75 -8.10 6.39 -3.85
C ALA A 75 -6.66 6.35 -4.39
N GLU A 76 -6.18 7.51 -4.83
CA GLU A 76 -4.80 7.68 -5.23
C GLU A 76 -3.91 7.77 -3.99
N PHE A 77 -2.83 6.99 -3.97
CA PHE A 77 -1.79 7.09 -2.96
C PHE A 77 -0.42 7.26 -3.63
N ILE A 78 0.44 8.02 -2.96
CA ILE A 78 1.84 8.21 -3.31
C ILE A 78 2.68 7.37 -2.34
N LEU A 79 3.52 6.47 -2.86
CA LEU A 79 4.50 5.74 -2.06
C LEU A 79 5.78 6.57 -1.89
N ASP A 80 6.22 6.77 -0.65
CA ASP A 80 7.59 7.19 -0.36
C ASP A 80 8.52 5.97 -0.45
N PRO A 81 9.43 5.89 -1.43
CA PRO A 81 10.28 4.71 -1.63
C PRO A 81 11.31 4.50 -0.50
N ALA A 82 11.63 5.53 0.29
CA ALA A 82 12.59 5.42 1.39
C ALA A 82 11.97 4.69 2.58
N THR A 83 10.70 4.98 2.89
CA THR A 83 10.03 4.46 4.09
C THR A 83 8.93 3.43 3.80
N LEU A 84 8.53 3.30 2.53
CA LEU A 84 7.33 2.61 2.06
C LEU A 84 6.01 3.21 2.60
N THR A 85 6.06 4.37 3.26
CA THR A 85 4.86 5.07 3.73
C THR A 85 4.04 5.54 2.52
N LEU A 86 2.72 5.42 2.61
CA LEU A 86 1.82 5.92 1.57
C LEU A 86 1.10 7.19 2.04
N TYR A 87 0.91 8.13 1.13
CA TYR A 87 0.21 9.38 1.39
C TYR A 87 -0.93 9.57 0.41
N ALA A 88 -2.10 10.00 0.90
CA ALA A 88 -3.22 10.40 0.07
C ALA A 88 -3.80 11.70 0.60
N SER A 89 -4.10 12.64 -0.29
CA SER A 89 -4.90 13.81 0.07
C SER A 89 -6.37 13.52 -0.18
N SER A 90 -7.24 13.91 0.74
CA SER A 90 -8.68 13.67 0.63
C SER A 90 -9.48 14.85 1.17
N GLU A 91 -10.57 15.17 0.51
CA GLU A 91 -11.56 16.11 1.03
C GLU A 91 -12.02 15.68 2.44
N LYS A 92 -12.14 16.67 3.32
CA LYS A 92 -12.69 16.49 4.66
C LYS A 92 -14.09 15.87 4.58
N GLN A 93 -14.48 15.17 5.64
CA GLN A 93 -15.84 14.62 5.81
C GLN A 93 -16.22 13.47 4.85
N THR A 94 -15.25 12.79 4.25
CA THR A 94 -15.54 11.54 3.52
C THR A 94 -15.66 10.35 4.48
N GLU A 95 -16.53 9.39 4.15
CA GLU A 95 -16.83 8.19 4.98
C GLU A 95 -15.56 7.45 5.42
N LYS A 96 -14.63 7.20 4.49
CA LYS A 96 -13.32 6.58 4.77
C LYS A 96 -12.53 7.30 5.88
N LEU A 97 -12.63 8.63 5.98
CA LEU A 97 -11.93 9.40 7.01
C LEU A 97 -12.59 9.22 8.38
N PHE A 98 -13.91 9.10 8.44
CA PHE A 98 -14.58 8.74 9.70
C PHE A 98 -14.21 7.32 10.14
N HIS A 99 -14.15 6.36 9.20
CA HIS A 99 -13.70 5.00 9.50
C HIS A 99 -12.27 5.00 10.05
N ILE A 100 -11.34 5.69 9.38
CA ILE A 100 -9.93 5.77 9.83
C ILE A 100 -9.81 6.43 11.21
N ALA A 101 -10.60 7.46 11.50
CA ALA A 101 -10.57 8.14 12.79
C ALA A 101 -11.01 7.20 13.94
N ALA A 102 -11.99 6.32 13.69
CA ALA A 102 -12.48 5.35 14.66
C ALA A 102 -11.61 4.08 14.74
N ASN A 103 -11.11 3.62 13.59
CA ASN A 103 -10.27 2.43 13.45
C ASN A 103 -9.11 2.74 12.48
N PRO A 104 -7.90 3.01 12.98
CA PRO A 104 -6.77 3.37 12.13
C PRO A 104 -6.19 2.18 11.36
N ARG A 105 -6.70 0.96 11.53
CA ARG A 105 -6.23 -0.21 10.78
C ARG A 105 -6.82 -0.20 9.38
N VAL A 106 -5.95 -0.21 8.38
CA VAL A 106 -6.35 -0.16 6.97
C VAL A 106 -5.69 -1.28 6.17
N SER A 107 -6.33 -1.64 5.06
CA SER A 107 -5.73 -2.51 4.04
C SER A 107 -5.81 -1.82 2.69
N LEU A 108 -4.73 -1.83 1.92
CA LEU A 108 -4.70 -1.32 0.55
C LEU A 108 -4.40 -2.46 -0.41
N VAL A 109 -5.00 -2.40 -1.59
CA VAL A 109 -4.70 -3.32 -2.69
C VAL A 109 -4.44 -2.52 -3.95
N TYR A 110 -3.30 -2.80 -4.58
CA TYR A 110 -2.96 -2.41 -5.93
C TYR A 110 -2.98 -3.64 -6.83
N VAL A 111 -3.61 -3.53 -7.99
CA VAL A 111 -3.52 -4.52 -9.06
C VAL A 111 -3.07 -3.77 -10.31
N ARG A 112 -1.97 -4.22 -10.92
CA ARG A 112 -1.52 -3.66 -12.18
C ARG A 112 -2.53 -4.00 -13.26
N GLN A 113 -3.18 -2.98 -13.82
CA GLN A 113 -4.06 -3.17 -14.96
C GLN A 113 -3.26 -3.65 -16.16
N ARG A 114 -3.83 -4.61 -16.90
CA ARG A 114 -3.22 -5.16 -18.11
C ARG A 114 -4.26 -5.22 -19.22
N SER A 115 -3.87 -4.83 -20.42
CA SER A 115 -4.72 -4.90 -21.61
C SER A 115 -4.97 -6.33 -22.10
N ASP A 116 -4.04 -7.26 -21.82
CA ASP A 116 -4.12 -8.67 -22.23
C ASP A 116 -4.99 -9.53 -21.29
N MET A 117 -5.43 -8.98 -20.14
CA MET A 117 -6.23 -9.68 -19.12
C MET A 117 -5.61 -10.99 -18.58
N MET A 118 -4.31 -11.23 -18.78
CA MET A 118 -3.61 -12.47 -18.41
C MET A 118 -3.24 -12.53 -16.92
N TYR A 119 -4.19 -12.21 -16.03
CA TYR A 119 -3.98 -12.15 -14.58
C TYR A 119 -3.67 -13.51 -13.95
N PHE A 120 -4.07 -14.61 -14.59
CA PHE A 120 -3.79 -15.95 -14.05
C PHE A 120 -2.32 -16.37 -14.23
N THR A 121 -1.73 -16.03 -15.37
CA THR A 121 -0.38 -16.49 -15.75
C THR A 121 0.71 -15.55 -15.25
N ASP A 122 0.46 -14.23 -15.30
CA ASP A 122 1.44 -13.21 -14.92
C ASP A 122 0.82 -12.12 -14.04
N PRO A 123 0.25 -12.50 -12.87
CA PRO A 123 -0.35 -11.54 -11.95
C PRO A 123 0.72 -10.57 -11.45
N THR A 124 0.36 -9.29 -11.36
CA THR A 124 1.17 -8.29 -10.65
C THR A 124 0.26 -7.47 -9.75
N GLY A 125 0.50 -7.52 -8.44
CA GLY A 125 -0.29 -6.79 -7.47
C GLY A 125 0.39 -6.73 -6.11
N VAL A 126 -0.05 -5.78 -5.30
CA VAL A 126 0.48 -5.54 -3.96
C VAL A 126 -0.69 -5.41 -2.99
N GLN A 127 -0.61 -6.12 -1.88
CA GLN A 127 -1.51 -5.95 -0.75
C GLN A 127 -0.72 -5.36 0.42
N ILE A 128 -1.24 -4.32 1.03
CA ILE A 128 -0.61 -3.59 2.14
C ILE A 128 -1.57 -3.66 3.31
N LYS A 129 -1.06 -4.08 4.47
CA LYS A 129 -1.73 -3.89 5.76
C LYS A 129 -0.93 -2.86 6.53
N GLY A 130 -1.62 -1.89 7.14
CA GLY A 130 -0.93 -0.84 7.88
C GLY A 130 -1.84 -0.05 8.81
N ARG A 131 -1.22 0.97 9.41
CA ARG A 131 -1.88 1.93 10.28
C ARG A 131 -1.96 3.28 9.59
N ALA A 132 -3.15 3.84 9.50
CA ALA A 132 -3.41 5.17 8.98
C ALA A 132 -3.31 6.23 10.10
N VAL A 133 -2.77 7.39 9.74
CA VAL A 133 -2.72 8.62 10.54
C VAL A 133 -3.32 9.73 9.68
N GLN A 134 -4.25 10.49 10.24
CA GLN A 134 -4.79 11.69 9.60
C GLN A 134 -4.00 12.90 10.05
N LEU A 135 -3.43 13.62 9.09
CA LEU A 135 -2.74 14.88 9.30
C LEU A 135 -3.64 16.02 8.84
N LYS A 136 -3.81 17.03 9.69
CA LYS A 136 -4.43 18.32 9.37
C LYS A 136 -3.36 19.42 9.31
N ASP A 137 -3.71 20.56 8.71
CA ASP A 137 -2.84 21.73 8.70
C ASP A 137 -2.41 22.11 10.14
N GLY A 138 -1.11 22.35 10.32
CA GLY A 138 -0.47 22.57 11.62
C GLY A 138 0.05 21.30 12.32
N ASP A 139 -0.31 20.10 11.88
CA ASP A 139 0.29 18.87 12.43
C ASP A 139 1.73 18.66 11.92
N PRO A 140 2.63 18.08 12.73
CA PRO A 140 3.96 17.70 12.27
C PRO A 140 3.89 16.77 11.05
N GLY A 141 4.62 17.11 9.99
CA GLY A 141 4.66 16.33 8.75
C GLY A 141 3.54 16.63 7.76
N PHE A 142 2.57 17.49 8.10
CA PHE A 142 1.50 17.85 7.17
C PHE A 142 2.04 18.58 5.93
N ASP A 143 2.88 19.59 6.12
CA ASP A 143 3.36 20.44 5.03
C ASP A 143 4.20 19.66 4.02
N GLU A 144 5.07 18.76 4.49
CA GLU A 144 5.85 17.86 3.64
C GLU A 144 4.94 16.92 2.85
N ALA A 145 3.95 16.31 3.51
CA ALA A 145 3.05 15.37 2.86
C ALA A 145 2.09 16.04 1.88
N ALA A 146 1.61 17.25 2.20
CA ALA A 146 0.76 18.05 1.32
C ALA A 146 1.51 18.51 0.06
N LYS A 147 2.77 18.92 0.20
CA LYS A 147 3.64 19.23 -0.95
C LYS A 147 3.85 18.01 -1.84
N LEU A 148 4.19 16.85 -1.27
CA LEU A 148 4.33 15.61 -2.03
C LEU A 148 3.05 15.25 -2.79
N CYS A 149 1.88 15.36 -2.15
CA CYS A 149 0.59 15.13 -2.80
C CYS A 149 0.34 16.12 -3.94
N LEU A 150 0.67 17.40 -3.75
CA LEU A 150 0.49 18.42 -4.79
C LEU A 150 1.43 18.21 -5.97
N GLU A 151 2.73 18.04 -5.73
CA GLU A 151 3.76 17.88 -6.76
C GLU A 151 3.44 16.71 -7.68
N THR A 152 3.11 15.55 -7.11
CA THR A 152 2.71 14.37 -7.89
C THR A 152 1.40 14.61 -8.63
N ALA A 153 0.38 15.23 -8.02
CA ALA A 153 -0.87 15.53 -8.72
C ALA A 153 -0.64 16.44 -9.93
N MET A 154 0.21 17.46 -9.77
CA MET A 154 0.54 18.38 -10.85
C MET A 154 1.22 17.65 -12.02
N ASN A 155 2.06 16.64 -11.80
CA ASN A 155 2.68 15.88 -12.89
C ASN A 155 1.66 15.24 -13.84
N HIS A 156 0.48 14.90 -13.35
CA HIS A 156 -0.61 14.27 -14.11
C HIS A 156 -1.69 15.25 -14.58
N MET A 157 -1.56 16.54 -14.25
CA MET A 157 -2.49 17.56 -14.71
C MET A 157 -2.20 17.96 -16.17
N PRO A 158 -3.25 18.19 -16.98
CA PRO A 158 -3.09 18.84 -18.28
C PRO A 158 -2.42 20.22 -18.15
N GLU A 159 -1.56 20.59 -19.11
CA GLU A 159 -0.84 21.87 -19.09
C GLU A 159 -1.77 23.09 -18.98
N GLU A 160 -2.95 23.04 -19.61
CA GLU A 160 -3.96 24.10 -19.54
C GLU A 160 -4.49 24.32 -18.12
N MET A 161 -4.55 23.27 -17.28
CA MET A 161 -4.94 23.39 -15.88
C MET A 161 -3.80 23.96 -15.03
N LYS A 162 -2.55 23.52 -15.28
CA LYS A 162 -1.35 24.04 -14.58
C LYS A 162 -1.19 25.55 -14.76
N GLN A 163 -1.50 26.08 -15.94
CA GLN A 163 -1.40 27.52 -16.23
C GLN A 163 -2.44 28.36 -15.48
N LYS A 164 -3.56 27.77 -15.08
CA LYS A 164 -4.68 28.47 -14.43
C LYS A 164 -4.61 28.44 -12.90
N MET A 165 -3.74 27.63 -12.33
CA MET A 165 -3.66 27.42 -10.88
C MET A 165 -2.21 27.54 -10.42
N THR A 166 -1.93 28.47 -9.51
CA THR A 166 -0.59 28.54 -8.91
C THR A 166 -0.41 27.42 -7.88
N PRO A 167 0.80 26.85 -7.72
CA PRO A 167 1.09 25.88 -6.68
C PRO A 167 0.67 26.36 -5.28
N GLU A 168 0.90 27.63 -4.97
CA GLU A 168 0.55 28.24 -3.68
C GLU A 168 -0.97 28.25 -3.46
N ALA A 169 -1.76 28.58 -4.49
CA ALA A 169 -3.22 28.58 -4.38
C ALA A 169 -3.77 27.16 -4.16
N MET A 170 -3.20 26.17 -4.86
CA MET A 170 -3.56 24.77 -4.67
C MET A 170 -3.18 24.25 -3.28
N LEU A 171 -1.96 24.56 -2.81
CA LEU A 171 -1.52 24.18 -1.48
C LEU A 171 -2.39 24.80 -0.38
N ASN A 172 -2.77 26.07 -0.53
CA ASN A 172 -3.70 26.74 0.37
C ASN A 172 -5.09 26.09 0.36
N SER A 173 -5.56 25.63 -0.81
CA SER A 173 -6.81 24.87 -0.91
C SER A 173 -6.72 23.52 -0.17
N ILE A 174 -5.61 22.80 -0.33
CA ILE A 174 -5.35 21.53 0.40
C ILE A 174 -5.38 21.78 1.91
N LYS A 175 -4.62 22.76 2.41
CA LYS A 175 -4.61 23.15 3.84
C LYS A 175 -6.02 23.42 4.38
N LYS A 176 -6.81 24.16 3.61
CA LYS A 176 -8.16 24.55 4.03
C LYS A 176 -9.16 23.39 3.99
N ASN A 177 -9.14 22.58 2.94
CA ASN A 177 -10.26 21.72 2.60
C ASN A 177 -9.98 20.21 2.74
N GLN A 178 -8.71 19.81 2.89
CA GLN A 178 -8.30 18.41 2.83
C GLN A 178 -7.62 17.94 4.12
N LEU A 179 -7.58 16.63 4.31
CA LEU A 179 -6.72 15.93 5.26
C LEU A 179 -5.75 15.05 4.47
N ILE A 180 -4.54 14.88 4.98
CA ILE A 180 -3.60 13.90 4.44
C ILE A 180 -3.75 12.60 5.25
N THR A 181 -4.01 11.50 4.56
CA THR A 181 -3.94 10.16 5.13
C THR A 181 -2.54 9.62 4.90
N LYS A 182 -1.78 9.45 5.98
CA LYS A 182 -0.47 8.78 6.02
C LYS A 182 -0.67 7.32 6.44
N VAL A 183 -0.35 6.37 5.57
CA VAL A 183 -0.42 4.93 5.89
C VAL A 183 0.99 4.40 6.10
N ILE A 184 1.25 3.92 7.31
CA ILE A 184 2.52 3.27 7.70
C ILE A 184 2.32 1.76 7.52
N PRO A 185 3.02 1.11 6.57
CA PRO A 185 2.88 -0.33 6.36
C PRO A 185 3.43 -1.13 7.53
N GLU A 186 2.65 -2.10 7.98
CA GLU A 186 3.09 -3.15 8.89
C GLU A 186 3.52 -4.40 8.11
N ARG A 187 2.81 -4.67 7.01
CA ARG A 187 3.07 -5.81 6.12
C ARG A 187 2.71 -5.48 4.69
N ILE A 188 3.57 -5.88 3.76
CA ILE A 188 3.34 -5.76 2.32
C ILE A 188 3.52 -7.14 1.69
N VAL A 189 2.50 -7.60 0.97
CA VAL A 189 2.54 -8.83 0.18
C VAL A 189 2.57 -8.44 -1.29
N ILE A 190 3.70 -8.69 -1.95
CA ILE A 190 3.82 -8.52 -3.40
C ILE A 190 3.57 -9.86 -4.09
N THR A 191 2.72 -9.84 -5.11
CA THR A 191 2.44 -10.97 -6.00
C THR A 191 2.97 -10.66 -7.38
N ARG A 192 3.85 -11.52 -7.90
CA ARG A 192 4.43 -11.38 -9.24
C ARG A 192 4.54 -12.73 -9.94
N GLY A 193 4.09 -12.81 -11.20
CA GLY A 193 4.18 -14.03 -12.01
C GLY A 193 5.61 -14.46 -12.32
N ASP A 194 6.50 -13.50 -12.57
CA ASP A 194 7.90 -13.76 -12.91
C ASP A 194 8.72 -14.39 -11.77
N PHE A 195 8.27 -14.27 -10.52
CA PHE A 195 8.93 -14.93 -9.39
C PHE A 195 8.99 -16.45 -9.55
N ILE A 196 7.92 -17.07 -10.06
CA ILE A 196 7.93 -18.53 -10.29
C ILE A 196 9.00 -18.92 -11.31
N ARG A 197 9.15 -18.14 -12.39
CA ARG A 197 10.17 -18.38 -13.42
C ARG A 197 11.60 -18.29 -12.87
N ARG A 198 11.78 -17.59 -11.74
CA ARG A 198 13.05 -17.43 -11.03
C ARG A 198 13.25 -18.47 -9.92
N GLY A 199 12.36 -19.46 -9.78
CA GLY A 199 12.41 -20.44 -8.69
C GLY A 199 11.99 -19.87 -7.32
N LEU A 200 11.27 -18.75 -7.30
CA LEU A 200 10.79 -18.10 -6.08
C LEU A 200 9.31 -18.37 -5.86
N HIS A 201 8.84 -18.16 -4.63
CA HIS A 201 7.41 -18.07 -4.34
C HIS A 201 6.77 -16.93 -5.13
N ARG A 202 5.58 -17.18 -5.71
CA ARG A 202 4.79 -16.16 -6.42
C ARG A 202 4.52 -14.93 -5.54
N LYS A 203 4.38 -15.15 -4.23
CA LYS A 203 4.15 -14.12 -3.22
C LYS A 203 5.41 -13.95 -2.38
N GLN A 204 5.81 -12.70 -2.18
CA GLN A 204 6.88 -12.33 -1.26
C GLN A 204 6.30 -11.38 -0.21
N ILE A 205 6.81 -11.47 1.02
CA ILE A 205 6.25 -10.74 2.16
C ILE A 205 7.36 -9.88 2.77
N TRP A 206 7.12 -8.57 2.79
CA TRP A 206 7.88 -7.60 3.55
C TRP A 206 7.10 -7.27 4.83
N GLU A 207 7.80 -7.21 5.96
CA GLU A 207 7.25 -6.80 7.25
C GLU A 207 8.13 -5.69 7.84
N SER A 208 7.51 -4.78 8.58
CA SER A 208 8.24 -3.82 9.40
C SER A 208 9.01 -4.57 10.48
N ALA A 209 10.17 -4.03 10.89
CA ALA A 209 10.88 -4.61 12.02
C ALA A 209 9.99 -4.45 13.28
N PRO A 210 9.94 -5.46 14.17
CA PRO A 210 9.22 -5.30 15.43
C PRO A 210 9.83 -4.15 16.24
N GLY A 211 9.04 -3.11 16.54
CA GLY A 211 9.43 -2.04 17.47
C GLY A 211 9.86 -0.69 16.89
N THR A 212 9.41 -0.33 15.69
CA THR A 212 9.46 1.07 15.19
C THR A 212 8.11 1.74 15.26
#